data_AF-A0A5D3C4L7-F1
#
_entry.id   AF-A0A5D3C4L7-F1
#
_cell.length_a   1.000
_cell.length_b   1.000
_cell.length_c   1.000
_cell.angle_alpha   90.00
_cell.angle_beta   90.00
_cell.angle_gamma   90.00
#
_symmetry.space_group_name_H-M   'P 1'
#
loop_
_entity.id
_entity.type
_entity.pdbx_description
1 polymer ?
#
loop_
_entity_poly.entity_id
_entity_poly.type
_entity_poly.pdbx_seq_one_letter_code
_entity_poly.pdbx_strand_id
1 'polypeptide(L)'
;MFQRGAFPLCPTDNGLIFMPLTFDLPLSSQLSEVDMILHKATDEILHVELSNFSDPFNKITYSSRMQELQRYIEVHPDLCVIDPLNNIKPVLDRLEIQQILLGLEALKPKGCIIRGPYFLKVGNFNEANMVQKLYEAKLSLPCIVKPQVACGVSDAHKMAIIFDVEDLKNLDVPLPAIIQEYVDHSSTLYKFYSLGEKIFYAVKKSTPNRSILMNLRQGVGPLVFDSLRSLPIANESRHHLDGKSSDNKNKDLNFELVQNAANWLRRVLNLSIFGFDVVVEDKSGDHVIVDVNYLPSFKEVPDDIAIPAFWEAIKNKYENSKNPIS
;
A
#
# COMPACT_ATOMS: atom_id res chain seq x y z
N MET A 1 6.75 1.99 -17.41
CA MET A 1 6.89 1.88 -15.96
C MET A 1 7.15 0.46 -15.47
N PHE A 2 8.43 0.25 -15.09
CA PHE A 2 9.11 -0.98 -14.68
C PHE A 2 8.62 -2.30 -15.28
N GLN A 3 8.54 -2.36 -16.61
CA GLN A 3 8.63 -3.64 -17.30
C GLN A 3 10.07 -4.20 -17.11
N ARG A 4 10.26 -5.52 -17.18
CA ARG A 4 11.60 -6.09 -17.29
C ARG A 4 12.38 -5.36 -18.39
N GLY A 5 13.55 -4.81 -18.06
CA GLY A 5 14.37 -4.03 -19.00
C GLY A 5 14.07 -2.52 -19.03
N ALA A 6 13.21 -1.99 -18.16
CA ALA A 6 12.97 -0.54 -18.05
C ALA A 6 14.13 0.22 -17.39
N PHE A 7 15.06 -0.48 -16.75
CA PHE A 7 16.27 0.13 -16.20
C PHE A 7 17.39 0.12 -17.25
N PRO A 8 18.20 1.18 -17.31
CA PRO A 8 19.28 1.30 -18.27
C PRO A 8 20.36 0.26 -17.97
N LEU A 9 20.68 -0.54 -18.99
CA LEU A 9 21.77 -1.51 -18.96
C LEU A 9 23.14 -0.85 -19.21
N CYS A 10 23.13 0.39 -19.67
CA CYS A 10 24.32 1.23 -19.85
C CYS A 10 24.41 2.26 -18.72
N PRO A 11 25.63 2.76 -18.40
CA PRO A 11 25.78 3.83 -17.42
C PRO A 11 24.93 5.04 -17.78
N THR A 12 24.15 5.50 -16.82
CA THR A 12 23.51 6.83 -16.88
C THR A 12 24.57 7.93 -16.74
N ASP A 13 24.20 9.18 -17.02
CA ASP A 13 25.08 10.34 -16.80
C ASP A 13 25.55 10.48 -15.33
N ASN A 14 24.83 9.87 -14.40
CA ASN A 14 25.16 9.81 -12.98
C ASN A 14 25.96 8.55 -12.57
N GLY A 15 26.43 7.77 -13.54
CA GLY A 15 27.27 6.59 -13.34
C GLY A 15 26.54 5.32 -12.86
N LEU A 16 25.22 5.36 -12.76
CA LEU A 16 24.42 4.20 -12.31
C LEU A 16 24.13 3.26 -13.49
N ILE A 17 24.21 1.95 -13.22
CA ILE A 17 23.93 0.86 -14.17
C ILE A 17 23.02 -0.15 -13.49
N PHE A 18 22.06 -0.71 -14.22
CA PHE A 18 21.27 -1.84 -13.74
C PHE A 18 21.76 -3.14 -14.37
N MET A 19 22.07 -4.13 -13.52
CA MET A 19 22.39 -5.48 -13.96
C MET A 19 21.27 -6.44 -13.53
N PRO A 20 20.46 -6.96 -14.48
CA PRO A 20 19.44 -7.95 -14.15
C PRO A 20 20.09 -9.25 -13.70
N LEU A 21 19.68 -9.77 -12.55
CA LEU A 21 20.11 -11.09 -12.08
C LEU A 21 19.45 -12.19 -12.93
N THR A 22 20.27 -13.13 -13.41
CA THR A 22 19.82 -14.41 -13.95
C THR A 22 20.09 -15.54 -12.95
N PHE A 23 19.19 -16.51 -12.90
CA PHE A 23 19.33 -17.70 -12.06
C PHE A 23 19.93 -18.88 -12.83
N ASP A 24 20.32 -18.67 -14.10
CA ASP A 24 21.08 -19.64 -14.89
C ASP A 24 22.59 -19.62 -14.56
N LEU A 25 23.04 -18.60 -13.83
CA LEU A 25 24.42 -18.40 -13.38
C LEU A 25 24.48 -18.33 -11.84
N PRO A 26 25.60 -18.69 -11.22
CA PRO A 26 25.77 -18.55 -9.77
C PRO A 26 25.51 -17.10 -9.30
N LEU A 27 24.80 -16.94 -8.19
CA LEU A 27 24.61 -15.62 -7.57
C LEU A 27 25.93 -14.99 -7.16
N SER A 28 26.91 -15.79 -6.72
CA SER A 28 28.22 -15.29 -6.29
C SER A 28 29.01 -14.56 -7.37
N SER A 29 28.91 -14.98 -8.64
CA SER A 29 29.61 -14.32 -9.75
C SER A 29 28.92 -13.04 -10.23
N GLN A 30 27.64 -12.89 -9.92
CA GLN A 30 26.87 -11.71 -10.31
C GLN A 30 26.88 -10.67 -9.19
N LEU A 31 26.68 -11.10 -7.95
CA LEU A 31 26.58 -10.22 -6.80
C LEU A 31 27.94 -9.67 -6.34
N SER A 32 29.06 -10.22 -6.82
CA SER A 32 30.39 -9.60 -6.66
C SER A 32 30.57 -8.32 -7.47
N GLU A 33 29.77 -8.13 -8.53
CA GLU A 33 29.92 -7.04 -9.50
C GLU A 33 28.92 -5.89 -9.26
N VAL A 34 28.15 -5.93 -8.16
CA VAL A 34 27.13 -4.92 -7.85
C VAL A 34 27.33 -4.29 -6.49
N ASP A 35 27.05 -2.99 -6.41
CA ASP A 35 27.04 -2.24 -5.16
C ASP A 35 25.81 -2.56 -4.29
N MET A 36 24.67 -2.86 -4.92
CA MET A 36 23.39 -2.99 -4.26
C MET A 36 22.42 -3.90 -5.01
N ILE A 37 21.47 -4.47 -4.28
CA ILE A 37 20.42 -5.36 -4.77
C ILE A 37 19.07 -4.66 -4.66
N LEU A 38 18.45 -4.33 -5.78
CA LEU A 38 17.06 -3.87 -5.84
C LEU A 38 16.15 -5.08 -6.11
N HIS A 39 15.06 -5.21 -5.35
CA HIS A 39 14.08 -6.26 -5.59
C HIS A 39 12.63 -5.81 -5.33
N LYS A 40 11.71 -6.56 -5.95
CA LYS A 40 10.27 -6.48 -5.69
C LYS A 40 9.76 -7.84 -5.23
N ALA A 41 10.18 -8.25 -4.03
CA ALA A 41 9.92 -9.61 -3.52
C ALA A 41 8.42 -9.90 -3.36
N THR A 42 7.58 -8.87 -3.20
CA THR A 42 6.11 -8.95 -3.21
C THR A 42 5.56 -9.67 -4.44
N ASP A 43 6.22 -9.52 -5.61
CA ASP A 43 5.77 -10.11 -6.87
C ASP A 43 6.19 -11.58 -7.02
N GLU A 44 7.08 -12.07 -6.14
CA GLU A 44 7.57 -13.45 -6.10
C GLU A 44 6.97 -14.24 -4.93
N ILE A 45 5.96 -13.69 -4.23
CA ILE A 45 5.20 -14.42 -3.20
C ILE A 45 4.30 -15.44 -3.88
N LEU A 46 4.36 -16.68 -3.41
CA LEU A 46 3.47 -17.77 -3.85
C LEU A 46 2.35 -18.04 -2.84
N HIS A 47 2.68 -17.95 -1.56
CA HIS A 47 1.75 -18.22 -0.47
C HIS A 47 2.13 -17.42 0.78
N VAL A 48 1.12 -17.00 1.55
CA VAL A 48 1.30 -16.39 2.86
C VAL A 48 0.50 -17.20 3.87
N GLU A 49 1.19 -17.91 4.77
CA GLU A 49 0.56 -18.56 5.92
C GLU A 49 0.50 -17.54 7.06
N LEU A 50 -0.72 -17.13 7.40
CA LEU A 50 -0.97 -16.31 8.59
C LEU A 50 -0.99 -17.25 9.80
N SER A 51 -0.02 -17.09 10.71
CA SER A 51 0.07 -17.90 11.93
C SER A 51 -1.09 -17.55 12.87
N ASN A 52 -1.90 -18.55 13.20
CA ASN A 52 -2.87 -18.43 14.29
C ASN A 52 -2.14 -18.76 15.60
N PHE A 53 -1.86 -17.70 16.36
CA PHE A 53 -1.26 -17.71 17.71
C PHE A 53 0.22 -18.14 17.80
N SER A 54 1.01 -17.26 18.40
CA SER A 54 2.37 -17.47 18.95
C SER A 54 3.59 -17.40 18.02
N ASP A 55 3.46 -17.40 16.70
CA ASP A 55 4.57 -17.02 15.81
C ASP A 55 4.35 -15.58 15.31
N PRO A 56 5.18 -14.60 15.71
CA PRO A 56 5.02 -13.21 15.29
C PRO A 56 5.30 -12.99 13.79
N PHE A 57 5.72 -14.03 13.06
CA PHE A 57 6.03 -13.92 11.64
C PHE A 57 5.05 -14.69 10.77
N ASN A 58 4.37 -13.97 9.87
CA ASN A 58 3.72 -14.57 8.72
C ASN A 58 4.77 -15.37 7.93
N LYS A 59 4.49 -16.64 7.66
CA LYS A 59 5.39 -17.46 6.87
C LYS A 59 5.09 -17.22 5.40
N ILE A 60 5.98 -16.48 4.76
CA ILE A 60 5.92 -16.15 3.35
C ILE A 60 6.70 -17.21 2.57
N THR A 61 6.03 -17.87 1.66
CA THR A 61 6.66 -18.77 0.69
C THR A 61 6.90 -18.00 -0.59
N TYR A 62 8.16 -17.67 -0.85
CA TYR A 62 8.58 -17.07 -2.12
C TYR A 62 8.84 -18.13 -3.21
N SER A 63 8.96 -17.69 -4.46
CA SER A 63 9.46 -18.50 -5.57
C SER A 63 10.86 -19.07 -5.29
N SER A 64 11.25 -20.16 -5.97
CA SER A 64 12.56 -20.79 -5.81
C SER A 64 13.72 -19.80 -6.01
N ARG A 65 13.59 -18.91 -7.00
CA ARG A 65 14.55 -17.84 -7.31
C ARG A 65 14.71 -16.87 -6.13
N MET A 66 13.60 -16.36 -5.61
CA MET A 66 13.65 -15.39 -4.51
C MET A 66 14.10 -16.05 -3.20
N GLN A 67 13.78 -17.34 -2.97
CA GLN A 67 14.32 -18.11 -1.85
C GLN A 67 15.85 -18.29 -1.94
N GLU A 68 16.38 -18.55 -3.14
CA GLU A 68 17.82 -18.63 -3.37
C GLU A 68 18.51 -17.30 -3.07
N LEU A 69 17.97 -16.19 -3.59
CA LEU A 69 18.47 -14.85 -3.30
C LEU A 69 18.39 -14.52 -1.81
N GLN A 70 17.30 -14.88 -1.13
CA GLN A 70 17.14 -14.68 0.31
C GLN A 70 18.23 -15.42 1.10
N ARG A 71 18.46 -16.70 0.83
CA ARG A 71 19.53 -17.47 1.51
C ARG A 71 20.91 -16.88 1.27
N TYR A 72 21.16 -16.38 0.05
CA TYR A 72 22.42 -15.72 -0.27
C TYR A 72 22.60 -14.42 0.53
N ILE A 73 21.56 -13.59 0.64
CA ILE A 73 21.58 -12.36 1.44
C ILE A 73 21.80 -12.66 2.93
N GLU A 74 21.14 -13.70 3.47
CA GLU A 74 21.25 -14.09 4.88
C GLU A 74 22.68 -14.46 5.31
N VAL A 75 23.48 -15.03 4.40
CA VAL A 75 24.89 -15.38 4.67
C VAL A 75 25.90 -14.31 4.24
N HIS A 76 25.44 -13.20 3.64
CA HIS A 76 26.26 -12.06 3.22
C HIS A 76 25.64 -10.73 3.70
N PRO A 77 25.72 -10.42 5.02
CA PRO A 77 25.08 -9.25 5.61
C PRO A 77 25.65 -7.90 5.11
N ASP A 78 26.82 -7.90 4.47
CA ASP A 78 27.46 -6.70 3.92
C ASP A 78 26.80 -6.21 2.61
N LEU A 79 25.92 -7.00 2.01
CA LEU A 79 25.21 -6.64 0.79
C LEU A 79 24.16 -5.55 1.08
N CYS A 80 24.19 -4.47 0.30
CA CYS A 80 23.18 -3.43 0.40
C CYS A 80 21.90 -3.86 -0.34
N VAL A 81 20.86 -4.23 0.39
CA VAL A 81 19.56 -4.63 -0.17
C VAL A 81 18.55 -3.49 -0.06
N ILE A 82 17.91 -3.13 -1.18
CA ILE A 82 16.93 -2.06 -1.26
C ILE A 82 15.55 -2.63 -1.62
N ASP A 83 14.58 -2.61 -0.70
CA ASP A 83 14.72 -2.48 0.76
C ASP A 83 14.88 -3.86 1.42
N PRO A 84 15.50 -4.00 2.60
CA PRO A 84 15.67 -5.31 3.24
C PRO A 84 14.35 -6.09 3.35
N LEU A 85 14.38 -7.40 3.12
CA LEU A 85 13.19 -8.26 3.14
C LEU A 85 12.38 -8.18 4.45
N ASN A 86 13.03 -7.88 5.57
CA ASN A 86 12.34 -7.69 6.84
C ASN A 86 11.54 -6.38 6.89
N ASN A 87 12.00 -5.33 6.21
CA ASN A 87 11.34 -4.02 6.20
C ASN A 87 10.08 -4.02 5.33
N ILE A 88 9.97 -4.95 4.37
CA ILE A 88 8.76 -5.09 3.54
C ILE A 88 7.66 -5.91 4.24
N LYS A 89 7.97 -6.69 5.28
CA LYS A 89 7.00 -7.58 5.95
C LYS A 89 5.73 -6.83 6.41
N PRO A 90 5.83 -5.64 7.04
CA PRO A 90 4.63 -4.95 7.51
C PRO A 90 3.63 -4.65 6.39
N VAL A 91 4.10 -4.25 5.20
CA VAL A 91 3.20 -3.91 4.09
C VAL A 91 2.53 -5.13 3.43
N LEU A 92 2.88 -6.34 3.85
CA LEU A 92 2.23 -7.57 3.40
C LEU A 92 1.03 -7.96 4.27
N ASP A 93 0.88 -7.33 5.44
CA ASP A 93 -0.17 -7.60 6.41
C ASP A 93 -0.96 -6.31 6.71
N ARG A 94 -2.24 -6.29 6.30
CA ARG A 94 -3.11 -5.14 6.54
C ARG A 94 -3.32 -4.87 8.02
N LEU A 95 -3.33 -5.90 8.87
CA LEU A 95 -3.42 -5.69 10.33
C LEU A 95 -2.20 -4.95 10.85
N GLU A 96 -1.01 -5.37 10.43
CA GLU A 96 0.25 -4.76 10.86
C GLU A 96 0.34 -3.30 10.39
N ILE A 97 -0.03 -3.00 9.14
CA ILE A 97 -0.14 -1.61 8.65
C ILE A 97 -1.14 -0.81 9.46
N GLN A 98 -2.34 -1.34 9.72
CA GLN A 98 -3.35 -0.62 10.51
C GLN A 98 -2.84 -0.32 11.93
N GLN A 99 -2.13 -1.26 12.55
CA GLN A 99 -1.49 -1.06 13.86
C GLN A 99 -0.39 -0.01 13.81
N ILE A 100 0.44 -0.01 12.76
CA ILE A 100 1.47 1.02 12.55
C ILE A 100 0.80 2.39 12.41
N LEU A 101 -0.27 2.52 11.63
CA LEU A 101 -0.95 3.80 11.39
C LEU A 101 -1.55 4.44 12.66
N LEU A 102 -1.78 3.69 13.74
CA LEU A 102 -2.14 4.26 15.04
C LEU A 102 -1.04 5.21 15.58
N GLY A 103 0.21 4.99 15.21
CA GLY A 103 1.34 5.85 15.60
C GLY A 103 1.31 7.25 14.99
N LEU A 104 0.46 7.52 13.99
CA LEU A 104 0.32 8.84 13.38
C LEU A 104 -0.21 9.90 14.36
N GLU A 105 -0.86 9.47 15.45
CA GLU A 105 -1.29 10.33 16.57
C GLU A 105 -0.13 11.18 17.14
N ALA A 106 1.12 10.70 17.00
CA ALA A 106 2.31 11.40 17.44
C ALA A 106 2.61 12.70 16.66
N LEU A 107 2.05 12.90 15.46
CA LEU A 107 2.32 14.06 14.62
C LEU A 107 1.66 15.36 15.11
N LYS A 108 0.80 15.29 16.15
CA LYS A 108 0.16 16.43 16.86
C LYS A 108 -0.18 17.65 15.97
N PRO A 109 -0.99 17.49 14.90
CA PRO A 109 -1.30 18.59 14.00
C PRO A 109 -2.26 19.60 14.65
N LYS A 110 -2.31 20.81 14.08
CA LYS A 110 -3.32 21.83 14.41
C LYS A 110 -4.43 21.77 13.36
N GLY A 111 -5.68 21.52 13.76
CA GLY A 111 -6.82 21.42 12.84
C GLY A 111 -7.16 19.97 12.49
N CYS A 112 -7.29 19.67 11.20
CA CYS A 112 -7.52 18.30 10.74
C CYS A 112 -6.34 17.39 11.07
N ILE A 113 -6.62 16.09 11.25
CA ILE A 113 -5.61 15.09 11.59
C ILE A 113 -5.32 14.17 10.41
N ILE A 114 -4.23 13.41 10.52
CA ILE A 114 -3.92 12.28 9.64
C ILE A 114 -3.91 11.01 10.46
N ARG A 115 -4.64 9.98 9.99
CA ARG A 115 -4.86 8.74 10.75
C ARG A 115 -5.00 7.53 9.84
N GLY A 116 -4.92 6.34 10.43
CA GLY A 116 -5.50 5.14 9.84
C GLY A 116 -7.02 5.13 9.98
N PRO A 117 -7.74 4.34 9.15
CA PRO A 117 -9.15 4.07 9.34
C PRO A 117 -9.38 3.25 10.61
N TYR A 118 -10.57 3.33 11.21
CA TYR A 118 -10.96 2.35 12.22
C TYR A 118 -11.01 0.95 11.61
N PHE A 119 -10.68 -0.08 12.39
CA PHE A 119 -10.57 -1.44 11.88
C PHE A 119 -10.85 -2.51 12.94
N LEU A 120 -11.26 -3.69 12.48
CA LEU A 120 -11.48 -4.89 13.27
C LEU A 120 -10.96 -6.12 12.51
N LYS A 121 -10.07 -6.89 13.14
CA LYS A 121 -9.68 -8.21 12.64
C LYS A 121 -10.79 -9.22 12.92
N VAL A 122 -11.15 -10.00 11.92
CA VAL A 122 -12.08 -11.13 12.05
C VAL A 122 -11.44 -12.41 11.54
N GLY A 123 -11.57 -13.48 12.32
CA GLY A 123 -11.13 -14.83 11.94
C GLY A 123 -12.29 -15.70 11.44
N ASN A 124 -13.53 -15.26 11.68
CA ASN A 124 -14.75 -15.93 11.26
C ASN A 124 -15.85 -14.87 11.03
N PHE A 125 -16.60 -14.99 9.94
CA PHE A 125 -17.71 -14.08 9.66
C PHE A 125 -19.00 -14.38 10.44
N ASN A 126 -19.10 -15.59 11.02
CA ASN A 126 -20.28 -16.05 11.77
C ASN A 126 -20.16 -15.84 13.29
N GLU A 127 -19.36 -14.88 13.74
CA GLU A 127 -19.19 -14.60 15.17
C GLU A 127 -20.45 -13.95 15.77
N ALA A 128 -21.00 -14.54 16.83
CA ALA A 128 -22.32 -14.17 17.38
C ALA A 128 -22.42 -12.73 17.90
N ASN A 129 -21.30 -12.11 18.29
CA ASN A 129 -21.24 -10.76 18.87
C ASN A 129 -20.68 -9.70 17.89
N MET A 130 -20.79 -9.94 16.58
CA MET A 130 -20.21 -9.05 15.56
C MET A 130 -20.67 -7.59 15.71
N VAL A 131 -21.97 -7.34 15.96
CA VAL A 131 -22.50 -5.98 16.17
C VAL A 131 -21.77 -5.24 17.30
N GLN A 132 -21.58 -5.92 18.44
CA GLN A 132 -20.88 -5.35 19.60
C GLN A 132 -19.41 -5.09 19.27
N LYS A 133 -18.73 -6.03 18.60
CA LYS A 133 -17.33 -5.86 18.19
C LYS A 133 -17.13 -4.68 17.23
N LEU A 134 -18.04 -4.49 16.28
CA LEU A 134 -18.00 -3.33 15.38
C LEU A 134 -18.15 -2.03 16.17
N TYR A 135 -19.10 -1.97 17.10
CA TYR A 135 -19.29 -0.80 17.96
C TYR A 135 -18.04 -0.48 18.79
N GLU A 136 -17.43 -1.48 19.44
CA GLU A 136 -16.20 -1.32 20.22
C GLU A 136 -15.01 -0.88 19.36
N ALA A 137 -14.95 -1.35 18.12
CA ALA A 137 -13.96 -0.93 17.11
C ALA A 137 -14.29 0.44 16.48
N LYS A 138 -15.35 1.13 16.91
CA LYS A 138 -15.83 2.42 16.35
C LYS A 138 -16.21 2.33 14.87
N LEU A 139 -16.58 1.14 14.40
CA LEU A 139 -17.00 0.89 13.02
C LEU A 139 -18.51 1.11 12.89
N SER A 140 -18.88 1.89 11.87
CA SER A 140 -20.26 2.07 11.46
C SER A 140 -20.41 1.54 10.03
N LEU A 141 -21.37 0.64 9.80
CA LEU A 141 -21.74 0.19 8.45
C LEU A 141 -22.08 1.40 7.59
N PRO A 142 -21.85 1.41 6.25
CA PRO A 142 -21.18 0.33 5.56
C PRO A 142 -19.71 0.27 5.95
N CYS A 143 -19.13 -0.92 5.87
CA CYS A 143 -17.70 -1.13 6.10
C CYS A 143 -17.09 -1.80 4.86
N ILE A 144 -15.81 -1.56 4.61
CA ILE A 144 -15.06 -2.31 3.60
C ILE A 144 -14.35 -3.48 4.27
N VAL A 145 -14.54 -4.68 3.74
CA VAL A 145 -13.90 -5.91 4.20
C VAL A 145 -12.77 -6.25 3.23
N LYS A 146 -11.56 -6.42 3.77
CA LYS A 146 -10.35 -6.73 3.01
C LYS A 146 -9.69 -7.97 3.60
N PRO A 147 -9.08 -8.87 2.80
CA PRO A 147 -8.23 -9.94 3.34
C PRO A 147 -7.13 -9.35 4.23
N GLN A 148 -6.69 -10.08 5.26
CA GLN A 148 -5.54 -9.61 6.06
C GLN A 148 -4.25 -9.57 5.21
N VAL A 149 -4.06 -10.53 4.30
CA VAL A 149 -2.94 -10.50 3.34
C VAL A 149 -3.13 -9.32 2.38
N ALA A 150 -2.15 -8.42 2.33
CA ALA A 150 -2.22 -7.17 1.58
C ALA A 150 -1.74 -7.27 0.13
N CYS A 151 -0.80 -8.18 -0.15
CA CYS A 151 -0.14 -8.28 -1.46
C CYS A 151 0.37 -9.69 -1.75
N GLY A 152 0.74 -9.95 -3.01
CA GLY A 152 1.49 -11.12 -3.42
C GLY A 152 0.68 -12.37 -3.77
N VAL A 153 -0.65 -12.34 -3.57
CA VAL A 153 -1.55 -13.45 -3.96
C VAL A 153 -2.81 -12.90 -4.62
N SER A 154 -3.37 -13.64 -5.58
CA SER A 154 -4.53 -13.21 -6.37
C SER A 154 -5.75 -12.84 -5.51
N ASP A 155 -5.90 -13.51 -4.38
CA ASP A 155 -7.03 -13.32 -3.48
C ASP A 155 -6.89 -12.10 -2.56
N ALA A 156 -5.70 -11.47 -2.45
CA ALA A 156 -5.46 -10.31 -1.60
C ALA A 156 -6.28 -9.07 -1.99
N HIS A 157 -6.84 -9.07 -3.20
CA HIS A 157 -7.60 -7.96 -3.80
C HIS A 157 -9.11 -8.20 -3.86
N LYS A 158 -9.59 -9.38 -3.44
CA LYS A 158 -11.02 -9.69 -3.30
C LYS A 158 -11.56 -8.99 -2.07
N MET A 159 -12.29 -7.90 -2.27
CA MET A 159 -12.84 -7.06 -1.22
C MET A 159 -14.35 -7.02 -1.30
N ALA A 160 -14.98 -6.53 -0.24
CA ALA A 160 -16.41 -6.27 -0.27
C ALA A 160 -16.79 -5.04 0.54
N ILE A 161 -17.87 -4.37 0.17
CA ILE A 161 -18.53 -3.39 1.02
C ILE A 161 -19.78 -4.05 1.60
N ILE A 162 -19.85 -4.13 2.92
CA ILE A 162 -21.02 -4.64 3.66
C ILE A 162 -21.90 -3.48 4.11
N PHE A 163 -23.22 -3.65 4.05
CA PHE A 163 -24.20 -2.64 4.45
C PHE A 163 -25.00 -3.07 5.68
N ASP A 164 -25.01 -4.37 5.96
CA ASP A 164 -25.57 -5.01 7.15
C ASP A 164 -24.55 -6.02 7.71
N VAL A 165 -24.65 -6.35 8.99
CA VAL A 165 -23.81 -7.40 9.60
C VAL A 165 -24.13 -8.78 9.00
N GLU A 166 -25.37 -9.00 8.58
CA GLU A 166 -25.80 -10.23 7.90
C GLU A 166 -25.09 -10.45 6.55
N ASP A 167 -24.60 -9.37 5.91
CA ASP A 167 -23.85 -9.46 4.66
C ASP A 167 -22.51 -10.23 4.83
N LEU A 168 -21.98 -10.34 6.05
CA LEU A 168 -20.76 -11.08 6.35
C LEU A 168 -20.93 -12.60 6.17
N LYS A 169 -22.11 -13.15 6.42
CA LYS A 169 -22.33 -14.61 6.50
C LYS A 169 -22.04 -15.35 5.19
N ASN A 170 -22.18 -14.67 4.05
CA ASN A 170 -22.01 -15.24 2.71
C ASN A 170 -20.86 -14.59 1.93
N LEU A 171 -19.89 -14.00 2.63
CA LEU A 171 -18.84 -13.22 2.00
C LEU A 171 -17.70 -14.10 1.48
N ASP A 172 -17.44 -14.05 0.17
CA ASP A 172 -16.27 -14.69 -0.47
C ASP A 172 -15.01 -13.80 -0.38
N VAL A 173 -14.73 -13.29 0.82
CA VAL A 173 -13.48 -12.59 1.14
C VAL A 173 -12.63 -13.52 2.01
N PRO A 174 -11.37 -13.82 1.60
CA PRO A 174 -10.49 -14.70 2.37
C PRO A 174 -10.35 -14.29 3.83
N LEU A 175 -10.44 -15.28 4.73
CA LEU A 175 -10.17 -15.13 6.15
C LEU A 175 -8.71 -15.50 6.49
N PRO A 176 -8.14 -14.90 7.56
CA PRO A 176 -8.67 -13.78 8.32
C PRO A 176 -8.76 -12.50 7.50
N ALA A 177 -9.69 -11.63 7.87
CA ALA A 177 -10.01 -10.39 7.18
C ALA A 177 -10.00 -9.19 8.14
N ILE A 178 -9.90 -8.00 7.55
CA ILE A 178 -10.02 -6.71 8.23
C ILE A 178 -11.32 -6.07 7.78
N ILE A 179 -12.24 -5.87 8.73
CA ILE A 179 -13.37 -4.98 8.55
C ILE A 179 -12.87 -3.57 8.85
N GLN A 180 -12.92 -2.70 7.87
CA GLN A 180 -12.36 -1.35 7.92
C GLN A 180 -13.48 -0.32 7.71
N GLU A 181 -13.33 0.82 8.37
CA GLU A 181 -14.15 2.01 8.18
C GLU A 181 -14.29 2.36 6.70
N TYR A 182 -15.53 2.59 6.26
CA TYR A 182 -15.82 3.20 4.99
C TYR A 182 -15.94 4.71 5.17
N VAL A 183 -14.96 5.46 4.68
CA VAL A 183 -14.90 6.93 4.79
C VAL A 183 -15.68 7.54 3.62
N ASP A 184 -16.54 8.53 3.86
CA ASP A 184 -17.11 9.36 2.80
C ASP A 184 -16.06 10.39 2.36
N HIS A 185 -15.72 10.42 1.06
CA HIS A 185 -14.54 11.11 0.53
C HIS A 185 -14.73 11.69 -0.87
N SER A 186 -15.97 12.09 -1.20
CA SER A 186 -16.31 12.72 -2.48
C SER A 186 -15.79 11.98 -3.72
N SER A 187 -15.76 10.64 -3.69
CA SER A 187 -15.21 9.78 -4.75
C SER A 187 -13.77 10.12 -5.18
N THR A 188 -12.95 10.69 -4.29
CA THR A 188 -11.60 11.18 -4.62
C THR A 188 -10.53 10.48 -3.79
N LEU A 189 -9.59 9.81 -4.47
CA LEU A 189 -8.43 9.16 -3.87
C LEU A 189 -7.15 9.91 -4.24
N TYR A 190 -6.32 10.22 -3.26
CA TYR A 190 -4.99 10.76 -3.46
C TYR A 190 -3.96 9.64 -3.32
N LYS A 191 -3.38 9.22 -4.44
CA LYS A 191 -2.38 8.17 -4.48
C LYS A 191 -1.00 8.79 -4.37
N PHE A 192 -0.35 8.64 -3.21
CA PHE A 192 0.97 9.18 -2.92
C PHE A 192 2.08 8.18 -3.19
N TYR A 193 3.24 8.71 -3.55
CA TYR A 193 4.45 8.00 -3.87
C TYR A 193 5.63 8.63 -3.14
N SER A 194 6.24 7.89 -2.22
CA SER A 194 7.48 8.28 -1.57
C SER A 194 8.65 7.62 -2.31
N LEU A 195 9.50 8.46 -2.93
CA LEU A 195 10.75 8.08 -3.57
C LEU A 195 11.89 8.73 -2.76
N GLY A 196 12.37 8.02 -1.74
CA GLY A 196 13.30 8.57 -0.77
C GLY A 196 12.65 9.73 -0.02
N GLU A 197 13.22 10.92 -0.13
CA GLU A 197 12.69 12.15 0.47
C GLU A 197 11.63 12.85 -0.39
N LYS A 198 11.58 12.54 -1.68
CA LYS A 198 10.65 13.16 -2.64
C LYS A 198 9.30 12.50 -2.56
N ILE A 199 8.25 13.33 -2.60
CA ILE A 199 6.86 12.88 -2.59
C ILE A 199 6.13 13.40 -3.80
N PHE A 200 5.43 12.49 -4.45
CA PHE A 200 4.55 12.76 -5.58
C PHE A 200 3.17 12.25 -5.24
N TYR A 201 2.14 12.79 -5.90
CA TYR A 201 0.82 12.22 -5.79
C TYR A 201 0.03 12.40 -7.09
N ALA A 202 -0.95 11.53 -7.27
CA ALA A 202 -1.95 11.63 -8.32
C ALA A 202 -3.35 11.56 -7.72
N VAL A 203 -4.28 12.26 -8.35
CA VAL A 203 -5.69 12.22 -7.97
C VAL A 203 -6.41 11.20 -8.85
N LYS A 204 -7.14 10.27 -8.22
CA LYS A 204 -7.88 9.19 -8.90
C LYS A 204 -9.34 9.21 -8.48
N LYS A 205 -10.23 8.82 -9.39
CA LYS A 205 -11.62 8.52 -9.05
C LYS A 205 -11.66 7.28 -8.14
N SER A 206 -12.42 7.38 -7.07
CA SER A 206 -12.61 6.37 -6.04
C SER A 206 -14.06 5.89 -5.99
N THR A 207 -14.34 5.03 -5.02
CA THR A 207 -15.72 4.60 -4.67
C THR A 207 -16.55 5.80 -4.19
N PRO A 208 -17.85 5.86 -4.49
CA PRO A 208 -18.68 7.00 -4.13
C PRO A 208 -19.10 6.97 -2.66
N ASN A 209 -19.55 8.10 -2.13
CA ASN A 209 -20.03 8.17 -0.75
C ASN A 209 -21.16 7.19 -0.47
N ARG A 210 -21.31 6.84 0.81
CA ARG A 210 -22.32 5.93 1.35
C ARG A 210 -23.71 6.18 0.80
N SER A 211 -24.15 7.44 0.73
CA SER A 211 -25.50 7.79 0.26
C SER A 211 -25.75 7.31 -1.18
N ILE A 212 -24.71 7.37 -2.02
CA ILE A 212 -24.73 6.90 -3.40
C ILE A 212 -24.55 5.38 -3.44
N LEU A 213 -23.64 4.81 -2.64
CA LEU A 213 -23.45 3.36 -2.56
C LEU A 213 -24.73 2.61 -2.17
N MET A 214 -25.49 3.15 -1.21
CA MET A 214 -26.79 2.58 -0.82
C MET A 214 -27.76 2.52 -2.00
N ASN A 215 -27.72 3.49 -2.91
CA ASN A 215 -28.54 3.50 -4.13
C ASN A 215 -28.00 2.57 -5.22
N LEU A 216 -26.68 2.36 -5.28
CA LEU A 216 -26.04 1.43 -6.21
C LEU A 216 -26.23 -0.04 -5.82
N ARG A 217 -26.71 -0.30 -4.60
CA ARG A 217 -27.05 -1.65 -4.14
C ARG A 217 -28.17 -2.23 -5.01
N GLN A 218 -27.79 -3.01 -6.02
CA GLN A 218 -28.73 -3.70 -6.92
C GLN A 218 -29.36 -4.94 -6.24
N GLY A 219 -29.97 -4.76 -5.08
CA GLY A 219 -30.64 -5.83 -4.33
C GLY A 219 -30.26 -5.89 -2.84
N VAL A 220 -30.42 -7.07 -2.25
CA VAL A 220 -30.04 -7.38 -0.86
C VAL A 220 -28.71 -8.10 -0.87
N GLY A 221 -27.68 -7.50 -0.28
CA GLY A 221 -26.37 -8.12 -0.10
C GLY A 221 -25.19 -7.13 -0.15
N PRO A 222 -23.96 -7.64 0.07
CA PRO A 222 -22.71 -6.88 -0.05
C PRO A 222 -22.34 -6.56 -1.51
N LEU A 223 -21.51 -5.53 -1.71
CA LEU A 223 -20.87 -5.26 -3.00
C LEU A 223 -19.48 -5.91 -3.02
N VAL A 224 -19.33 -7.04 -3.70
CA VAL A 224 -18.06 -7.76 -3.86
C VAL A 224 -17.34 -7.27 -5.11
N PHE A 225 -16.04 -6.99 -5.02
CA PHE A 225 -15.22 -6.52 -6.14
C PHE A 225 -13.74 -6.90 -6.00
N ASP A 226 -13.04 -6.86 -7.13
CA ASP A 226 -11.58 -7.00 -7.18
C ASP A 226 -10.97 -5.61 -7.39
N SER A 227 -10.24 -5.12 -6.38
CA SER A 227 -9.62 -3.78 -6.38
C SER A 227 -8.63 -3.55 -7.53
N LEU A 228 -8.07 -4.59 -8.15
CA LEU A 228 -7.19 -4.47 -9.32
C LEU A 228 -7.96 -4.38 -10.64
N ARG A 229 -9.19 -4.89 -10.69
CA ARG A 229 -9.99 -4.96 -11.93
C ARG A 229 -10.95 -3.78 -12.05
N SER A 230 -11.72 -3.53 -11.01
CA SER A 230 -12.76 -2.51 -11.01
C SER A 230 -13.17 -2.13 -9.61
N LEU A 231 -13.20 -0.83 -9.33
CA LEU A 231 -13.86 -0.29 -8.14
C LEU A 231 -15.36 -0.13 -8.42
N PRO A 232 -16.24 -0.27 -7.41
CA PRO A 232 -17.64 0.11 -7.52
C PRO A 232 -17.71 1.64 -7.62
N ILE A 233 -17.70 2.15 -8.85
CA ILE A 233 -17.78 3.57 -9.17
C ILE A 233 -19.19 3.87 -9.64
N ALA A 234 -19.75 5.02 -9.27
CA ALA A 234 -21.01 5.48 -9.86
C ALA A 234 -20.81 5.81 -11.35
N ASN A 235 -21.62 5.21 -12.22
CA ASN A 235 -21.77 5.65 -13.61
C ASN A 235 -22.40 7.04 -13.61
N GLU A 236 -21.58 8.08 -13.62
CA GLU A 236 -22.09 9.41 -13.91
C GLU A 236 -22.37 9.50 -15.41
N SER A 237 -23.65 9.41 -15.75
CA SER A 237 -24.17 10.07 -16.93
C SER A 237 -23.70 11.52 -16.94
N ARG A 238 -22.74 11.83 -17.82
CA ARG A 238 -22.58 13.11 -18.53
C ARG A 238 -22.93 14.39 -17.73
N HIS A 239 -22.33 14.60 -16.57
CA HIS A 239 -21.96 15.98 -16.24
C HIS A 239 -20.62 16.23 -16.91
N HIS A 240 -20.70 16.92 -18.05
CA HIS A 240 -19.57 17.47 -18.76
C HIS A 240 -18.58 18.10 -17.76
N LEU A 241 -17.44 17.44 -17.53
CA LEU A 241 -16.20 18.13 -17.26
C LEU A 241 -15.84 18.83 -18.57
N ASP A 242 -16.56 19.90 -18.88
CA ASP A 242 -16.23 20.78 -19.99
C ASP A 242 -14.83 21.30 -19.74
N GLY A 243 -13.97 21.04 -20.71
CA GLY A 243 -12.62 21.54 -20.72
C GLY A 243 -12.64 23.07 -20.70
N LYS A 244 -12.23 23.64 -19.56
CA LYS A 244 -11.35 24.82 -19.40
C LYS A 244 -11.33 25.22 -17.92
N SER A 245 -10.17 25.73 -17.47
CA SER A 245 -9.78 26.12 -16.10
C SER A 245 -9.40 24.90 -15.22
N SER A 246 -8.13 24.56 -14.95
CA SER A 246 -7.15 25.33 -14.18
C SER A 246 -7.83 26.28 -13.18
N ASP A 247 -7.89 25.88 -11.90
CA ASP A 247 -8.39 26.66 -10.74
C ASP A 247 -9.79 26.34 -10.18
N ASN A 248 -10.13 25.06 -9.98
CA ASN A 248 -11.14 24.70 -8.99
C ASN A 248 -10.64 23.66 -7.97
N LYS A 249 -9.74 24.14 -7.09
CA LYS A 249 -9.72 23.84 -5.64
C LYS A 249 -9.57 22.36 -5.23
N ASN A 250 -8.33 21.87 -5.24
CA ASN A 250 -7.79 20.92 -4.25
C ASN A 250 -7.81 21.52 -2.83
N LYS A 251 -8.95 22.05 -2.36
CA LYS A 251 -9.00 22.83 -1.10
C LYS A 251 -8.91 21.98 0.16
N ASP A 252 -9.09 20.67 0.07
CA ASP A 252 -9.23 19.81 1.25
C ASP A 252 -7.99 18.95 1.53
N LEU A 253 -7.02 18.88 0.60
CA LEU A 253 -5.76 18.18 0.83
C LEU A 253 -4.78 19.07 1.59
N ASN A 254 -4.50 18.72 2.85
CA ASN A 254 -3.38 19.29 3.59
C ASN A 254 -2.09 18.57 3.21
N PHE A 255 -1.43 19.04 2.14
CA PHE A 255 -0.22 18.39 1.62
C PHE A 255 0.93 18.35 2.63
N GLU A 256 1.11 19.39 3.45
CA GLU A 256 2.15 19.44 4.49
C GLU A 256 1.92 18.33 5.54
N LEU A 257 0.68 18.13 5.96
CA LEU A 257 0.32 17.07 6.89
C LEU A 257 0.62 15.68 6.31
N VAL A 258 0.28 15.46 5.04
CA VAL A 258 0.56 14.19 4.35
C VAL A 258 2.06 13.99 4.14
N GLN A 259 2.81 15.04 3.81
CA GLN A 259 4.26 15.00 3.69
C GLN A 259 4.92 14.61 5.02
N ASN A 260 4.43 15.15 6.14
CA ASN A 260 4.89 14.79 7.48
C ASN A 260 4.59 13.32 7.82
N ALA A 261 3.40 12.84 7.47
CA ALA A 261 3.02 11.43 7.65
C ALA A 261 3.87 10.49 6.80
N ALA A 262 4.16 10.84 5.56
CA ALA A 262 5.03 10.05 4.69
C ALA A 262 6.48 10.01 5.20
N ASN A 263 7.02 11.13 5.66
CA ASN A 263 8.33 11.18 6.32
C ASN A 263 8.36 10.34 7.61
N TRP A 264 7.25 10.27 8.34
CA TRP A 264 7.08 9.41 9.50
C TRP A 264 7.00 7.93 9.11
N LEU A 265 6.16 7.56 8.14
CA LEU A 265 6.03 6.21 7.61
C LEU A 265 7.37 5.69 7.07
N ARG A 266 8.10 6.52 6.32
CA ARG A 266 9.44 6.19 5.81
C ARG A 266 10.38 5.73 6.93
N ARG A 267 10.38 6.44 8.06
CA ARG A 267 11.22 6.12 9.22
C ARG A 267 10.75 4.87 9.95
N VAL A 268 9.44 4.73 10.17
CA VAL A 268 8.86 3.61 10.92
C VAL A 268 8.94 2.30 10.14
N LEU A 269 8.64 2.33 8.84
CA LEU A 269 8.74 1.16 7.96
C LEU A 269 10.19 0.90 7.49
N ASN A 270 11.07 1.90 7.60
CA ASN A 270 12.43 1.87 7.05
C ASN A 270 12.47 1.46 5.56
N LEU A 271 11.47 1.93 4.81
CA LEU A 271 11.37 1.73 3.37
C LEU A 271 11.86 2.98 2.64
N SER A 272 12.70 2.80 1.64
CA SER A 272 13.16 3.87 0.76
C SER A 272 12.07 4.25 -0.24
N ILE A 273 11.29 3.26 -0.68
CA ILE A 273 10.32 3.44 -1.76
C ILE A 273 9.01 2.73 -1.42
N PHE A 274 7.93 3.50 -1.32
CA PHE A 274 6.59 2.98 -1.07
C PHE A 274 5.53 3.95 -1.61
N GLY A 275 4.31 3.46 -1.78
CA GLY A 275 3.15 4.29 -2.05
C GLY A 275 2.10 4.11 -0.96
N PHE A 276 1.22 5.09 -0.82
CA PHE A 276 0.11 5.01 0.11
C PHE A 276 -1.06 5.82 -0.44
N ASP A 277 -2.26 5.33 -0.17
CA ASP A 277 -3.49 5.91 -0.71
C ASP A 277 -4.20 6.65 0.42
N VAL A 278 -4.54 7.93 0.17
CA VAL A 278 -5.17 8.83 1.15
C VAL A 278 -6.52 9.26 0.62
N VAL A 279 -7.52 9.26 1.50
CA VAL A 279 -8.82 9.91 1.28
C VAL A 279 -8.98 11.06 2.27
N VAL A 280 -9.77 12.07 1.92
CA VAL A 280 -10.11 13.18 2.83
C VAL A 280 -11.55 12.98 3.26
N GLU A 281 -11.79 12.84 4.56
CA GLU A 281 -13.14 12.64 5.10
C GLU A 281 -13.97 13.92 4.94
N ASP A 282 -15.12 13.81 4.25
CA ASP A 282 -15.93 14.98 3.87
C ASP A 282 -16.45 15.82 5.06
N LYS A 283 -16.62 15.20 6.23
CA LYS A 283 -17.19 15.87 7.42
C LYS A 283 -16.14 16.59 8.27
N SER A 284 -15.02 15.92 8.53
CA SER A 284 -13.96 16.39 9.44
C SER A 284 -12.83 17.11 8.70
N GLY A 285 -12.62 16.79 7.43
CA GLY A 285 -11.43 17.16 6.67
C GLY A 285 -10.20 16.31 7.03
N ASP A 286 -10.36 15.23 7.81
CA ASP A 286 -9.27 14.36 8.21
C ASP A 286 -8.71 13.56 7.03
N HIS A 287 -7.39 13.42 6.99
CA HIS A 287 -6.67 12.61 6.02
C HIS A 287 -6.59 11.17 6.52
N VAL A 288 -7.21 10.24 5.81
CA VAL A 288 -7.22 8.83 6.19
C VAL A 288 -6.36 8.02 5.22
N ILE A 289 -5.28 7.42 5.73
CA ILE A 289 -4.42 6.52 4.96
C ILE A 289 -5.08 5.15 4.88
N VAL A 290 -5.63 4.80 3.71
CA VAL A 290 -6.48 3.60 3.53
C VAL A 290 -5.74 2.40 2.97
N ASP A 291 -4.53 2.60 2.44
CA ASP A 291 -3.67 1.54 1.90
C ASP A 291 -2.19 1.97 1.86
N VAL A 292 -1.26 1.02 2.01
CA VAL A 292 0.20 1.24 1.90
C VAL A 292 0.81 0.09 1.09
N ASN A 293 1.64 0.39 0.10
CA ASN A 293 2.19 -0.57 -0.86
C ASN A 293 3.70 -0.41 -1.01
N TYR A 294 4.46 -1.50 -1.02
CA TYR A 294 5.88 -1.48 -1.35
C TYR A 294 6.11 -1.41 -2.85
N LEU A 295 7.04 -0.54 -3.27
CA LEU A 295 7.50 -0.41 -4.65
C LEU A 295 6.36 -0.42 -5.71
N PRO A 296 5.36 0.48 -5.60
CA PRO A 296 4.21 0.50 -6.50
C PRO A 296 4.63 0.83 -7.94
N SER A 297 3.69 0.74 -8.88
CA SER A 297 4.03 0.89 -10.30
C SER A 297 4.29 2.33 -10.77
N PHE A 298 4.11 3.36 -9.92
CA PHE A 298 4.25 4.82 -10.16
C PHE A 298 3.51 5.44 -11.37
N LYS A 299 2.61 4.72 -12.06
CA LYS A 299 2.12 4.98 -13.44
C LYS A 299 1.58 6.38 -13.68
N GLU A 300 1.19 7.05 -12.63
CA GLU A 300 0.62 8.38 -12.63
C GLU A 300 1.65 9.52 -12.47
N VAL A 301 2.94 9.21 -12.29
CA VAL A 301 4.05 10.19 -12.27
C VAL A 301 4.82 10.10 -13.59
N PRO A 302 5.07 11.21 -14.30
CA PRO A 302 5.84 11.20 -15.54
C PRO A 302 7.21 10.53 -15.38
N ASP A 303 7.64 9.72 -16.36
CA ASP A 303 8.88 8.94 -16.28
C ASP A 303 10.12 9.85 -16.15
N ASP A 304 10.11 11.04 -16.75
CA ASP A 304 11.16 12.06 -16.65
C ASP A 304 11.28 12.69 -15.25
N ILE A 305 10.30 12.46 -14.37
CA ILE A 305 10.30 12.87 -12.95
C ILE A 305 10.54 11.66 -12.05
N ALA A 306 9.78 10.57 -12.27
CA ALA A 306 9.80 9.38 -11.43
C ALA A 306 11.14 8.66 -11.49
N ILE A 307 11.73 8.49 -12.68
CA ILE A 307 12.99 7.75 -12.86
C ILE A 307 14.15 8.47 -12.14
N PRO A 308 14.40 9.78 -12.33
CA PRO A 308 15.45 10.47 -11.59
C PRO A 308 15.25 10.43 -10.07
N ALA A 309 14.02 10.62 -9.59
CA ALA A 309 13.72 10.57 -8.15
C ALA A 309 13.93 9.16 -7.56
N PHE A 310 13.59 8.11 -8.32
CA PHE A 310 13.84 6.73 -7.95
C PHE A 310 15.34 6.44 -7.82
N TRP A 311 16.15 6.91 -8.78
CA TRP A 311 17.60 6.76 -8.72
C TRP A 311 18.23 7.47 -7.53
N GLU A 312 17.80 8.70 -7.27
CA GLU A 312 18.27 9.47 -6.13
C GLU A 312 17.92 8.77 -4.81
N ALA A 313 16.72 8.23 -4.69
CA ALA A 313 16.30 7.48 -3.50
C ALA A 313 17.20 6.25 -3.23
N ILE A 314 17.48 5.47 -4.27
CA ILE A 314 18.34 4.28 -4.20
C ILE A 314 19.78 4.65 -3.87
N LYS A 315 20.33 5.67 -4.56
CA LYS A 315 21.68 6.16 -4.32
C LYS A 315 21.85 6.67 -2.89
N ASN A 316 20.93 7.49 -2.41
CA ASN A 316 20.97 8.01 -1.03
C ASN A 316 20.88 6.87 0.00
N LYS A 317 20.06 5.84 -0.26
CA LYS A 317 19.98 4.66 0.62
C LYS A 317 21.31 3.92 0.70
N TYR A 318 22.00 3.76 -0.44
CA TYR A 318 23.33 3.15 -0.49
C TYR A 318 24.41 3.99 0.21
N GLU A 319 24.46 5.29 -0.04
CA GLU A 319 25.42 6.18 0.61
C GLU A 319 25.24 6.20 2.14
N ASN A 320 23.98 6.20 2.60
CA ASN A 320 23.65 6.13 4.02
C ASN A 320 23.96 4.77 4.65
N SER A 321 23.92 3.66 3.89
CA SER A 321 24.31 2.35 4.41
C SER A 321 25.83 2.20 4.58
N LYS A 322 26.62 2.92 3.78
CA LYS A 322 28.08 2.98 3.89
C LYS A 322 28.57 3.94 4.98
N ASN A 323 27.83 5.01 5.26
CA ASN A 323 28.14 5.99 6.28
C ASN A 323 26.98 6.13 7.29
N PRO A 324 26.77 5.15 8.19
CA PRO A 324 25.75 5.28 9.22
C PRO A 324 26.11 6.50 10.08
N ILE A 325 25.29 7.56 10.02
CA ILE A 325 25.45 8.73 10.88
C ILE A 325 25.34 8.22 12.33
N SER A 326 26.45 8.36 13.06
CA SER A 326 26.65 7.92 14.45
C SER A 326 25.72 8.59 15.45
#